data_AF-A0A8S1ER17-F1
#
_entry.id   AF-A0A8S1ER17-F1
#
_cell.length_a   1.000
_cell.length_b   1.000
_cell.length_c   1.000
_cell.angle_alpha   90.00
_cell.angle_beta   90.00
_cell.angle_gamma   90.00
#
_symmetry.space_group_name_H-M   'P 1'
#
loop_
_entity.id
_entity.type
_entity.pdbx_description
1 polymer ?
#
loop_
_entity_poly.entity_id
_entity_poly.type
_entity_poly.pdbx_seq_one_letter_code
_entity_poly.pdbx_strand_id
1 'polypeptide(L)'
;MPKDDVVSISFDEFWKDIRNEYLNQLSAKDPAEVYPSNNPGPTTPDGGVNFECHCVGHLVGSPCGYQFRQAITCQKARTDDEMQKGACGNELMSFMECVTRTECFKTSDASESK
;
A
#
# COMPACT_ATOMS: atom_id res chain seq x y z
N MET A 1 -22.39 0.27 17.86
CA MET A 1 -23.11 -0.93 17.39
C MET A 1 -23.00 -1.98 18.48
N PRO A 2 -24.12 -2.56 18.94
CA PRO A 2 -24.11 -3.72 19.83
C PRO A 2 -23.34 -4.87 19.18
N LYS A 3 -22.69 -5.70 20.01
CA LYS A 3 -21.74 -6.72 19.56
C LYS A 3 -22.39 -7.92 18.85
N ASP A 4 -23.72 -8.02 18.90
CA ASP A 4 -24.49 -9.21 18.51
C ASP A 4 -25.56 -8.94 17.43
N ASP A 5 -25.56 -7.77 16.80
CA ASP A 5 -26.52 -7.46 15.73
C ASP A 5 -26.03 -8.05 14.39
N VAL A 6 -26.71 -9.09 13.92
CA VAL A 6 -26.51 -9.63 12.57
C VAL A 6 -27.30 -8.76 11.59
N VAL A 7 -26.59 -7.96 10.79
CA VAL A 7 -27.18 -7.18 9.70
C VAL A 7 -27.13 -8.01 8.42
N SER A 8 -28.28 -8.22 7.79
CA SER A 8 -28.41 -8.93 6.51
C SER A 8 -29.01 -8.03 5.45
N ILE A 9 -28.57 -8.21 4.20
CA ILE A 9 -29.10 -7.53 3.02
C ILE A 9 -29.71 -8.56 2.07
N SER A 10 -30.81 -8.22 1.40
CA SER A 10 -31.38 -9.12 0.38
C SER A 10 -30.56 -9.08 -0.93
N PHE A 11 -30.65 -10.13 -1.75
CA PHE A 11 -29.99 -10.15 -3.06
C PHE A 11 -30.40 -8.96 -3.94
N ASP A 12 -31.69 -8.64 -3.97
CA ASP A 12 -32.20 -7.50 -4.75
C ASP A 12 -31.75 -6.15 -4.19
N GLU A 13 -31.52 -6.06 -2.88
CA GLU A 13 -31.02 -4.83 -2.25
C GLU A 13 -29.52 -4.65 -2.46
N PHE A 14 -28.75 -5.72 -2.55
CA PHE A 14 -27.32 -5.68 -2.89
C PHE A 14 -27.04 -5.00 -4.22
N TRP A 15 -27.92 -5.18 -5.21
CA TRP A 15 -27.78 -4.59 -6.54
C TRP A 15 -28.38 -3.19 -6.69
N LYS A 16 -28.99 -2.64 -5.63
CA LYS A 16 -29.54 -1.28 -5.64
C LYS A 16 -28.47 -0.27 -5.22
N ASP A 17 -28.71 0.99 -5.58
CA ASP A 17 -27.87 2.09 -5.12
C ASP A 17 -27.81 2.17 -3.60
N ILE A 18 -26.63 2.52 -3.10
CA ILE A 18 -26.37 2.66 -1.68
C ILE A 18 -27.12 3.89 -1.15
N ARG A 19 -28.20 3.68 -0.41
CA ARG A 19 -29.06 4.74 0.17
C ARG A 19 -28.65 5.16 1.58
N ASN A 20 -27.35 5.23 1.85
CA ASN A 20 -26.84 5.63 3.15
C ASN A 20 -26.57 7.15 3.17
N GLU A 21 -27.19 7.86 4.12
CA GLU A 21 -27.08 9.32 4.23
C GLU A 21 -25.64 9.79 4.42
N TYR A 22 -24.85 9.08 5.23
CA TYR A 22 -23.43 9.38 5.43
C TYR A 22 -22.61 9.17 4.15
N LEU A 23 -22.89 8.12 3.37
CA LEU A 23 -22.21 7.89 2.09
C LEU A 23 -22.59 8.93 1.03
N ASN A 24 -23.85 9.37 1.01
CA ASN A 24 -24.27 10.50 0.16
C ASN A 24 -23.52 11.78 0.54
N GLN A 25 -23.39 12.08 1.84
CA GLN A 25 -22.61 13.23 2.31
C GLN A 25 -21.14 13.13 1.92
N LEU A 26 -20.51 11.95 2.05
CA LEU A 26 -19.13 11.74 1.63
C LEU A 26 -18.94 11.91 0.12
N SER A 27 -19.88 11.44 -0.70
CA SER A 27 -19.81 11.58 -2.17
C SER A 27 -19.87 13.03 -2.64
N ALA A 28 -20.46 13.93 -1.84
CA ALA A 28 -20.59 15.34 -2.15
C ALA A 28 -19.43 16.20 -1.60
N LYS A 29 -18.52 15.62 -0.80
CA LYS A 29 -17.36 16.33 -0.25
C LYS A 29 -16.21 16.37 -1.24
N ASP A 30 -15.44 17.46 -1.20
CA ASP A 30 -14.19 17.52 -1.95
C ASP A 30 -13.21 16.46 -1.41
N PRO A 31 -12.47 15.73 -2.26
CA PRO A 31 -11.50 14.74 -1.81
C PRO A 31 -10.48 15.28 -0.81
N ALA A 32 -10.10 16.57 -0.86
CA ALA A 32 -9.19 17.17 0.10
C ALA A 32 -9.82 17.39 1.49
N GLU A 33 -11.16 17.47 1.59
CA GLU A 33 -11.87 17.54 2.87
C GLU A 33 -11.97 16.17 3.56
N VAL A 34 -12.01 15.09 2.76
CA VAL A 34 -12.06 13.71 3.27
C VAL A 34 -10.65 13.18 3.52
N TYR A 35 -9.71 13.50 2.62
CA TYR A 35 -8.33 13.10 2.65
C TYR A 35 -7.43 14.34 2.75
N PRO A 36 -7.13 14.82 3.97
CA PRO A 36 -6.43 16.09 4.21
C PRO A 36 -5.01 16.16 3.61
N SER A 37 -4.46 15.06 3.12
CA SER A 37 -3.36 15.04 2.16
C SER A 37 -3.41 13.74 1.38
N ASN A 38 -3.71 13.80 0.09
CA ASN A 38 -3.72 12.62 -0.78
C ASN A 38 -2.31 12.04 -0.99
N ASN A 39 -1.28 12.73 -0.51
CA ASN A 39 0.11 12.29 -0.56
C ASN A 39 0.94 13.01 0.52
N PRO A 40 1.03 12.48 1.75
CA PRO A 40 1.83 13.06 2.82
C PRO A 40 3.35 13.06 2.54
N GLY A 41 3.76 12.58 1.37
CA GLY A 41 5.16 12.38 1.01
C GLY A 41 5.73 11.09 1.61
N PRO A 42 6.99 10.75 1.29
CA PRO A 42 7.60 9.49 1.67
C PRO A 42 8.10 9.44 3.12
N THR A 43 8.04 10.55 3.86
CA THR A 43 8.56 10.67 5.23
C THR A 43 7.43 11.04 6.18
N THR A 44 7.32 10.32 7.29
CA THR A 44 6.33 10.61 8.33
C THR A 44 6.77 11.80 9.20
N PRO A 45 5.87 12.44 9.97
CA PRO A 45 6.23 13.56 10.85
C PRO A 45 7.31 13.24 11.89
N ASP A 46 7.43 11.97 12.30
CA ASP A 46 8.47 11.45 13.19
C ASP A 46 9.80 11.12 12.48
N GLY A 47 9.90 11.38 11.17
CA GLY A 47 11.11 11.17 10.37
C GLY A 47 11.30 9.75 9.81
N GLY A 48 10.35 8.86 10.10
CA GLY A 48 10.28 7.50 9.56
C GLY A 48 9.85 7.45 8.09
N VAL A 49 9.63 6.23 7.59
CA VAL A 49 9.16 6.00 6.22
C VAL A 49 7.65 5.95 6.21
N ASN A 50 7.02 6.73 5.33
CA ASN A 50 5.58 6.66 5.11
C ASN A 50 5.23 5.55 4.11
N PHE A 51 4.90 4.36 4.62
CA PHE A 51 4.48 3.22 3.78
C PHE A 51 3.07 3.34 3.21
N GLU A 52 2.26 4.28 3.71
CA GLU A 52 0.94 4.61 3.15
C GLU A 52 1.05 5.59 1.96
N CYS A 53 2.26 6.07 1.65
CA CYS A 53 2.49 6.89 0.48
C CYS A 53 2.13 6.11 -0.79
N HIS A 54 1.22 6.66 -1.59
CA HIS A 54 0.72 6.02 -2.82
C HIS A 54 1.85 5.59 -3.78
N CYS A 55 3.01 6.27 -3.78
CA CYS A 55 4.18 5.94 -4.59
C CYS A 55 4.70 4.52 -4.34
N VAL A 56 4.56 4.02 -3.11
CA VAL A 56 5.07 2.71 -2.69
C VAL A 56 3.97 1.73 -2.31
N GLY A 57 2.70 2.15 -2.32
CA GLY A 57 1.57 1.32 -1.89
C GLY A 57 1.50 -0.03 -2.62
N HIS A 58 1.77 -0.05 -3.92
CA HIS A 58 1.80 -1.29 -4.72
C HIS A 58 2.93 -2.25 -4.32
N LEU A 59 4.06 -1.74 -3.81
CA LEU A 59 5.16 -2.56 -3.30
C LEU A 59 4.85 -3.09 -1.90
N VAL A 60 4.32 -2.21 -1.04
CA VAL A 60 3.93 -2.53 0.34
C VAL A 60 2.80 -3.55 0.41
N GLY A 61 1.83 -3.45 -0.50
CA GLY A 61 0.69 -4.36 -0.64
C GLY A 61 0.99 -5.64 -1.44
N SER A 62 2.22 -5.82 -1.93
CA SER A 62 2.62 -7.03 -2.65
C SER A 62 2.87 -8.22 -1.71
N PRO A 63 2.90 -9.46 -2.22
CA PRO A 63 3.38 -10.63 -1.46
C PRO A 63 4.78 -10.47 -0.86
N CYS A 64 5.61 -9.57 -1.43
CA CYS A 64 6.96 -9.26 -0.94
C CYS A 64 7.03 -7.96 -0.11
N GLY A 65 5.88 -7.41 0.27
CA GLY A 65 5.76 -6.14 0.98
C GLY A 65 6.45 -6.14 2.35
N TYR A 66 6.53 -7.28 3.03
CA TYR A 66 7.26 -7.38 4.30
C TYR A 66 8.76 -7.12 4.10
N GLN A 67 9.40 -7.84 3.17
CA GLN A 67 10.83 -7.67 2.88
C GLN A 67 11.12 -6.26 2.35
N PHE A 68 10.22 -5.72 1.53
CA PHE A 68 10.32 -4.34 1.06
C PHE A 68 10.35 -3.33 2.22
N ARG A 69 9.44 -3.45 3.20
CA ARG A 69 9.42 -2.56 4.37
C ARG A 69 10.73 -2.64 5.15
N GLN A 70 11.27 -3.84 5.36
CA GLN A 70 12.55 -4.03 6.06
C GLN A 70 13.71 -3.34 5.32
N ALA A 71 13.81 -3.50 4.01
CA ALA A 71 14.86 -2.90 3.19
C ALA A 71 14.80 -1.36 3.23
N ILE A 72 13.62 -0.77 3.03
CA ILE A 72 13.46 0.69 3.00
C ILE A 72 13.62 1.32 4.39
N THR A 73 13.13 0.67 5.45
CA THR A 73 13.39 1.12 6.82
C THR A 73 14.88 1.11 7.14
N CYS A 74 15.61 0.06 6.73
CA CYS A 74 17.06 0.02 6.91
C CYS A 74 17.73 1.16 6.12
N GLN A 75 17.41 1.32 4.84
CA GLN A 75 18.01 2.37 4.00
C GLN A 75 17.79 3.78 4.57
N LYS A 76 16.59 4.08 5.09
CA LYS A 76 16.26 5.38 5.69
C LYS A 76 17.12 5.68 6.92
N ALA A 77 17.52 4.65 7.66
CA ALA A 77 18.31 4.78 8.89
C ALA A 77 19.83 4.89 8.64
N ARG A 78 20.29 4.74 7.39
CA ARG A 78 21.71 4.74 7.03
C ARG A 78 22.09 5.99 6.24
N THR A 79 23.36 6.34 6.37
CA THR A 79 24.01 7.34 5.51
C THR A 79 24.44 6.74 4.18
N ASP A 80 24.67 7.59 3.19
CA ASP A 80 25.14 7.15 1.87
C ASP A 80 26.50 6.42 1.93
N ASP A 81 27.41 6.84 2.82
CA ASP A 81 28.71 6.17 3.04
C ASP A 81 28.55 4.76 3.64
N GLU A 82 27.63 4.58 4.59
CA GLU A 82 27.32 3.25 5.13
C GLU A 82 26.71 2.33 4.06
N MET A 83 25.82 2.88 3.21
CA MET A 83 25.23 2.15 2.09
C MET A 83 26.29 1.73 1.06
N GLN A 84 27.25 2.60 0.74
CA GLN A 84 28.39 2.28 -0.13
C GLN A 84 29.28 1.16 0.45
N LYS A 85 29.33 1.05 1.78
CA LYS A 85 30.02 -0.02 2.50
C LYS A 85 29.17 -1.29 2.65
N GLY A 86 27.98 -1.34 2.08
CA GLY A 86 27.12 -2.51 2.04
C GLY A 86 26.09 -2.61 3.16
N ALA A 87 25.83 -1.53 3.91
CA ALA A 87 24.72 -1.51 4.85
C ALA A 87 23.40 -1.86 4.14
N CYS A 88 22.51 -2.57 4.85
CA CYS A 88 21.19 -3.01 4.35
C CYS A 88 21.21 -4.02 3.19
N GLY A 89 22.37 -4.59 2.85
CA GLY A 89 22.49 -5.57 1.76
C GLY A 89 21.66 -6.83 1.99
N ASN A 90 21.57 -7.32 3.23
CA ASN A 90 20.79 -8.52 3.55
C ASN A 90 19.29 -8.32 3.35
N GLU A 91 18.78 -7.17 3.79
CA GLU A 91 17.37 -6.79 3.68
C GLU A 91 16.98 -6.61 2.20
N LEU A 92 17.84 -5.94 1.42
CA LEU A 92 17.64 -5.79 -0.02
C LEU A 92 17.66 -7.15 -0.73
N MET A 93 18.64 -8.01 -0.42
CA MET A 93 18.72 -9.34 -1.02
C MET A 93 17.51 -10.21 -0.66
N SER A 94 17.01 -10.12 0.58
CA SER A 94 15.80 -10.82 1.02
C SER A 94 14.56 -10.36 0.22
N PHE A 95 14.47 -9.06 -0.08
CA PHE A 95 13.41 -8.55 -0.95
C PHE A 95 13.55 -9.09 -2.38
N MET A 96 14.75 -9.03 -2.96
CA MET A 96 15.01 -9.53 -4.31
C MET A 96 14.73 -11.04 -4.43
N GLU A 97 15.15 -11.84 -3.45
CA GLU A 97 14.84 -13.27 -3.39
C GLU A 97 13.33 -13.53 -3.37
N CYS A 98 12.58 -12.76 -2.58
CA CYS A 98 11.13 -12.85 -2.58
C CYS A 98 10.55 -12.55 -3.97
N VAL A 99 10.96 -11.44 -4.61
CA VAL A 99 10.47 -11.05 -5.93
C VAL A 99 10.75 -12.13 -6.96
N THR A 100 11.99 -12.65 -7.00
CA THR A 100 12.36 -13.72 -7.93
C THR A 100 11.58 -15.01 -7.67
N ARG A 101 11.45 -15.43 -6.41
CA ARG A 101 10.75 -16.67 -6.05
C ARG A 101 9.25 -16.61 -6.32
N THR A 102 8.62 -15.48 -6.07
CA THR A 102 7.17 -15.29 -6.21
C THR A 102 6.76 -14.76 -7.58
N GLU A 103 7.74 -14.35 -8.38
CA GLU A 103 7.51 -13.70 -9.66
C GLU A 103 6.63 -12.45 -9.57
N CYS A 104 6.64 -11.79 -8.40
CA CYS A 104 5.95 -10.53 -8.19
C CYS A 104 6.44 -9.47 -9.19
N PHE A 105 5.53 -8.59 -9.61
CA PHE A 105 5.80 -7.50 -10.55
C PHE A 105 6.19 -7.94 -11.98
N LYS A 106 6.14 -9.23 -12.31
CA LYS A 106 6.16 -9.64 -13.72
C LYS A 106 4.92 -9.06 -14.41
N THR A 107 5.13 -8.21 -15.40
CA THR A 107 4.08 -7.86 -16.35
C THR A 107 3.82 -9.09 -17.19
N SER A 108 2.57 -9.56 -17.24
CA SER A 108 2.17 -10.52 -18.26
C SER A 108 2.34 -9.80 -19.60
N ASP A 109 3.35 -10.19 -20.39
CA ASP A 109 3.41 -9.83 -21.80
C ASP A 109 2.25 -10.53 -22.53
N ALA A 110 1.03 -10.02 -22.35
CA ALA A 110 -0.16 -10.43 -23.07
C ALA A 110 -0.26 -9.68 -24.41
N SER A 111 0.85 -9.69 -25.16
CA SER A 111 0.88 -9.47 -26.61
C SER A 111 2.17 -10.03 -27.23
N GLU A 112 2.61 -11.23 -26.82
CA GLU A 112 3.46 -12.01 -27.71
C GLU A 112 2.65 -12.44 -28.92
N SER A 113 2.94 -11.77 -30.03
CA SER A 113 2.53 -12.12 -31.38
C SER A 113 3.07 -13.50 -31.74
N LYS A 114 2.18 -14.42 -32.10
CA LYS A 114 2.44 -15.39 -33.16
C LYS A 114 1.13 -15.88 -33.78
#